data_AF-A0A3C0SIA8-F1
#
_entry.id   AF-A0A3C0SIA8-F1
#
_cell.length_a   1.000
_cell.length_b   1.000
_cell.length_c   1.000
_cell.angle_alpha   90.00
_cell.angle_beta   90.00
_cell.angle_gamma   90.00
#
_symmetry.space_group_name_H-M   'P 1'
#
loop_
_entity.id
_entity.type
_entity.pdbx_description
1 polymer ?
#
loop_
_entity_poly.entity_id
_entity_poly.type
_entity_poly.pdbx_seq_one_letter_code
_entity_poly.pdbx_strand_id
1 'polypeptide(L)'
;PFILGGKTAKIPTSYGNLYLTVNEVNGRPVEVFATMGKSGHETTAFTEAIGRLISLSLRSGVRIHAIIKQMKGIGGSQPVWHDDGVIMSVPDAIAYGLLSMGYLDMEEKGMMESLSDTDMCPVCGASMARQEGCIKCPACGFSRC
;
A
#
# COMPACT_ATOMS: atom_id res chain seq x y z
N PRO A 1 -26.18 -15.41 13.49
CA PRO A 1 -24.78 -14.89 13.39
C PRO A 1 -24.79 -13.63 12.52
N PHE A 2 -23.92 -12.66 12.79
CA PHE A 2 -23.74 -11.51 11.91
C PHE A 2 -22.78 -11.90 10.77
N ILE A 3 -23.22 -11.77 9.52
CA ILE A 3 -22.46 -12.18 8.33
C ILE A 3 -22.00 -10.93 7.60
N LEU A 4 -20.71 -10.88 7.28
CA LEU A 4 -20.10 -9.80 6.52
C LEU A 4 -19.77 -10.29 5.10
N GLY A 5 -20.06 -9.45 4.12
CA GLY A 5 -19.55 -9.62 2.75
C GLY A 5 -18.17 -8.98 2.64
N GLY A 6 -17.26 -9.66 1.96
CA GLY A 6 -15.91 -9.15 1.73
C GLY A 6 -15.31 -9.61 0.42
N LYS A 7 -14.29 -8.87 -0.02
CA LYS A 7 -13.48 -9.18 -1.20
C LYS A 7 -12.05 -9.44 -0.76
N THR A 8 -11.37 -10.36 -1.42
CA THR A 8 -9.96 -10.65 -1.17
C THR A 8 -9.13 -10.40 -2.41
N ALA A 9 -8.09 -9.56 -2.28
CA ALA A 9 -7.04 -9.41 -3.29
C ALA A 9 -5.84 -10.26 -2.90
N LYS A 10 -5.21 -10.85 -3.92
CA LYS A 10 -3.92 -11.54 -3.80
C LYS A 10 -2.86 -10.68 -4.48
N ILE A 11 -1.82 -10.33 -3.73
CA ILE A 11 -0.81 -9.36 -4.16
C ILE A 11 0.58 -9.98 -3.95
N PRO A 12 1.41 -10.10 -4.99
CA PRO A 12 2.77 -10.61 -4.81
C PRO A 12 3.64 -9.57 -4.10
N THR A 13 4.46 -10.04 -3.17
CA THR A 13 5.47 -9.24 -2.45
C THR A 13 6.77 -10.03 -2.35
N SER A 14 7.84 -9.39 -1.87
CA SER A 14 9.15 -10.02 -1.68
C SER A 14 9.15 -11.13 -0.63
N TYR A 15 8.16 -11.11 0.27
CA TYR A 15 8.01 -12.10 1.33
C TYR A 15 6.94 -13.15 1.04
N GLY A 16 6.49 -13.26 -0.23
CA GLY A 16 5.42 -14.15 -0.65
C GLY A 16 4.13 -13.39 -0.99
N ASN A 17 3.01 -14.11 -1.08
CA ASN A 17 1.73 -13.50 -1.43
C ASN A 17 1.07 -12.89 -0.20
N LEU A 18 0.72 -11.61 -0.28
CA LEU A 18 -0.21 -10.96 0.63
C LEU A 18 -1.65 -11.29 0.17
N TYR A 19 -2.47 -11.73 1.11
CA TYR A 19 -3.92 -11.84 0.96
C TYR A 19 -4.56 -10.73 1.77
N LEU A 20 -5.15 -9.76 1.08
CA LEU A 20 -5.82 -8.63 1.68
C LEU A 20 -7.33 -8.81 1.53
N THR A 21 -8.03 -9.05 2.63
CA THR A 21 -9.49 -9.15 2.66
C THR A 21 -10.07 -7.88 3.24
N VAL A 22 -11.04 -7.28 2.55
CA VAL A 22 -11.80 -6.13 3.04
C VAL A 22 -13.26 -6.51 3.19
N ASN A 23 -13.78 -6.35 4.39
CA ASN A 23 -15.20 -6.55 4.70
C ASN A 23 -15.92 -5.20 4.80
N GLU A 24 -17.15 -5.18 4.31
CA GLU A 24 -17.95 -3.95 4.23
C GLU A 24 -19.30 -4.08 4.94
N VAL A 25 -19.81 -2.94 5.41
CA VAL A 25 -21.19 -2.75 5.86
C VAL A 25 -21.75 -1.54 5.13
N ASN A 26 -22.86 -1.71 4.40
CA ASN A 26 -23.51 -0.64 3.63
C ASN A 26 -22.55 0.06 2.64
N GLY A 27 -21.68 -0.71 1.98
CA GLY A 27 -20.69 -0.19 1.02
C GLY A 27 -19.52 0.57 1.66
N ARG A 28 -19.38 0.54 3.00
CA ARG A 28 -18.26 1.15 3.71
C ARG A 28 -17.34 0.07 4.28
N PRO A 29 -16.02 0.19 4.09
CA PRO A 29 -15.06 -0.76 4.67
C PRO A 29 -15.03 -0.61 6.18
N VAL A 30 -15.18 -1.73 6.89
CA VAL A 30 -15.21 -1.77 8.37
C VAL A 30 -14.12 -2.66 8.96
N GLU A 31 -13.57 -3.58 8.17
CA GLU A 31 -12.57 -4.52 8.63
C GLU A 31 -11.66 -4.95 7.49
N VAL A 32 -10.38 -5.07 7.79
CA VAL A 32 -9.31 -5.44 6.86
C VAL A 32 -8.48 -6.53 7.51
N PHE A 33 -8.35 -7.66 6.82
CA PHE A 33 -7.42 -8.72 7.18
C PHE A 33 -6.27 -8.74 6.17
N ALA A 34 -5.05 -8.69 6.68
CA ALA A 34 -3.84 -8.80 5.88
C ALA A 34 -3.10 -10.05 6.35
N THR A 35 -2.94 -11.02 5.46
CA THR A 35 -2.32 -12.31 5.78
C THR A 35 -1.24 -12.64 4.77
N MET A 36 -0.05 -12.96 5.25
CA MET A 36 1.06 -13.36 4.40
C MET A 36 1.12 -14.88 4.21
N GLY A 37 1.23 -15.34 2.97
CA GLY A 37 1.43 -16.74 2.64
C GLY A 37 2.92 -17.12 2.72
N LYS A 38 3.29 -17.90 3.75
CA LYS A 38 4.64 -18.49 3.93
C LYS A 38 5.80 -17.46 4.08
N SER A 39 5.56 -16.34 4.78
CA SER A 39 6.54 -15.24 4.94
C SER A 39 7.47 -15.31 6.17
N GLY A 40 7.35 -16.35 6.99
CA GLY A 40 8.00 -16.43 8.30
C GLY A 40 7.18 -15.80 9.44
N HIS A 41 7.65 -15.97 10.68
CA HIS A 41 6.86 -15.62 11.87
C HIS A 41 6.72 -14.10 12.08
N GLU A 42 7.80 -13.34 11.98
CA GLU A 42 7.79 -11.89 12.27
C GLU A 42 6.98 -11.09 11.24
N THR A 43 7.25 -11.30 9.94
CA THR A 43 6.51 -10.63 8.86
C THR A 43 5.02 -10.91 8.95
N THR A 44 4.63 -12.16 9.25
CA THR A 44 3.22 -12.52 9.44
C THR A 44 2.62 -11.80 10.65
N ALA A 45 3.32 -11.77 11.78
CA ALA A 45 2.85 -11.09 13.00
C ALA A 45 2.67 -9.58 12.81
N PHE A 46 3.64 -8.91 12.18
CA PHE A 46 3.53 -7.48 11.86
C PHE A 46 2.41 -7.20 10.85
N THR A 47 2.25 -8.05 9.84
CA THR A 47 1.17 -7.90 8.86
C THR A 47 -0.21 -8.02 9.53
N GLU A 48 -0.37 -9.00 10.42
CA GLU A 48 -1.61 -9.16 11.18
C GLU A 48 -1.87 -7.95 12.09
N ALA A 49 -0.83 -7.47 12.78
CA ALA A 49 -0.94 -6.27 13.62
C ALA A 49 -1.38 -5.04 12.81
N ILE A 50 -0.80 -4.85 11.61
CA ILE A 50 -1.21 -3.77 10.69
C ILE A 50 -2.68 -3.93 10.29
N GLY A 51 -3.12 -5.12 9.85
CA GLY A 51 -4.52 -5.36 9.49
C GLY A 51 -5.49 -5.06 10.65
N ARG A 52 -5.13 -5.45 11.88
CA ARG A 52 -5.91 -5.14 13.09
C ARG A 52 -5.98 -3.64 13.36
N LEU A 53 -4.88 -2.91 13.20
CA LEU A 53 -4.84 -1.46 13.38
C LEU A 53 -5.62 -0.71 12.31
N ILE A 54 -5.58 -1.16 11.04
CA ILE A 54 -6.42 -0.62 9.97
C ILE A 54 -7.89 -0.83 10.32
N SER A 55 -8.26 -2.05 10.72
CA SER A 55 -9.63 -2.38 11.10
C SER A 55 -10.13 -1.52 12.27
N LEU A 56 -9.29 -1.32 13.29
CA LEU A 56 -9.60 -0.41 14.40
C LEU A 56 -9.79 1.02 13.90
N SER A 57 -8.87 1.51 13.07
CA SER A 57 -8.91 2.88 12.52
C SER A 57 -10.19 3.14 11.73
N LEU A 58 -10.60 2.20 10.87
CA LEU A 58 -11.84 2.28 10.10
C LEU A 58 -13.07 2.36 11.02
N ARG A 59 -13.13 1.49 12.04
CA ARG A 59 -14.23 1.52 13.03
C ARG A 59 -14.23 2.78 13.90
N SER A 60 -13.07 3.42 14.07
CA SER A 60 -12.93 4.71 14.74
C SER A 60 -13.25 5.90 13.84
N GLY A 61 -13.71 5.69 12.60
CA GLY A 61 -14.12 6.74 11.69
C GLY A 61 -12.98 7.38 10.88
N VAL A 62 -11.77 6.80 10.90
CA VAL A 62 -10.69 7.24 10.03
C VAL A 62 -11.07 6.92 8.58
N ARG A 63 -11.03 7.94 7.73
CA ARG A 63 -11.32 7.77 6.30
C ARG A 63 -10.28 6.85 5.65
N ILE A 64 -10.71 5.89 4.82
CA ILE A 64 -9.83 4.88 4.23
C ILE A 64 -8.68 5.48 3.39
N HIS A 65 -8.93 6.58 2.66
CA HIS A 65 -7.88 7.26 1.90
C HIS A 65 -6.73 7.76 2.80
N ALA A 66 -7.02 8.14 4.04
CA ALA A 66 -5.99 8.64 4.95
C ALA A 66 -5.04 7.49 5.32
N ILE A 67 -5.59 6.29 5.49
CA ILE A 67 -4.83 5.06 5.73
C ILE A 67 -4.00 4.72 4.49
N ILE A 68 -4.61 4.73 3.29
CA ILE A 68 -3.92 4.48 2.02
C ILE A 68 -2.75 5.44 1.86
N LYS A 69 -2.95 6.73 2.12
CA LYS A 69 -1.92 7.76 2.01
C LYS A 69 -0.75 7.54 2.98
N GLN A 70 -0.99 7.03 4.18
CA GLN A 70 0.09 6.70 5.11
C GLN A 70 0.88 5.47 4.67
N MET A 71 0.24 4.52 3.98
CA MET A 71 0.85 3.24 3.61
C MET A 71 1.54 3.25 2.25
N LYS A 72 0.98 4.00 1.29
CA LYS A 72 1.51 4.10 -0.08
C LYS A 72 2.93 4.67 -0.06
N GLY A 73 3.85 3.98 -0.74
CA GLY A 73 5.25 4.39 -0.87
C GLY A 73 6.14 4.04 0.32
N ILE A 74 5.63 3.36 1.35
CA ILE A 74 6.50 2.82 2.41
C ILE A 74 7.47 1.82 1.78
N GLY A 75 8.76 2.14 1.81
CA GLY A 75 9.82 1.33 1.20
C GLY A 75 10.27 0.17 2.08
N GLY A 76 10.54 -0.97 1.45
CA GLY A 76 11.27 -2.10 2.03
C GLY A 76 12.61 -2.31 1.32
N SER A 77 13.40 -3.27 1.78
CA SER A 77 14.68 -3.61 1.17
C SER A 77 14.57 -4.37 -0.16
N GLN A 78 13.39 -4.91 -0.47
CA GLN A 78 13.17 -5.78 -1.62
C GLN A 78 11.85 -5.44 -2.32
N PRO A 79 11.87 -4.51 -3.29
CA PRO A 79 10.70 -4.20 -4.11
C PRO A 79 10.39 -5.34 -5.09
N VAL A 80 9.10 -5.55 -5.40
CA VAL A 80 8.64 -6.56 -6.35
C VAL A 80 7.88 -5.92 -7.49
N TRP A 81 8.30 -6.22 -8.71
CA TRP A 81 7.62 -5.79 -9.93
C TRP A 81 6.38 -6.65 -10.18
N HIS A 82 5.29 -5.98 -10.55
CA HIS A 82 4.03 -6.57 -10.94
C HIS A 82 3.55 -5.90 -12.24
N ASP A 83 2.55 -6.49 -12.90
CA ASP A 83 2.05 -6.06 -14.21
C ASP A 83 1.71 -4.55 -14.27
N ASP A 84 1.24 -3.97 -13.16
CA ASP A 84 0.78 -2.58 -13.05
C ASP A 84 1.74 -1.64 -12.29
N GLY A 85 2.96 -2.09 -11.95
CA GLY A 85 3.95 -1.25 -11.27
C GLY A 85 4.90 -1.99 -10.33
N VAL A 86 5.32 -1.30 -9.27
CA VAL A 86 6.24 -1.84 -8.27
C VAL A 86 5.58 -1.80 -6.89
N ILE A 87 5.64 -2.93 -6.18
CA ILE A 87 5.24 -3.05 -4.78
C ILE A 87 6.49 -2.91 -3.92
N MET A 88 6.54 -1.86 -3.11
CA MET A 88 7.74 -1.48 -2.37
C MET A 88 7.94 -2.28 -1.07
N SER A 89 6.84 -2.68 -0.43
CA SER A 89 6.83 -3.38 0.86
C SER A 89 5.44 -3.99 1.14
N VAL A 90 5.28 -4.66 2.29
CA VAL A 90 3.95 -5.16 2.72
C VAL A 90 2.95 -4.02 2.98
N PRO A 91 3.27 -2.94 3.72
CA PRO A 91 2.38 -1.79 3.83
C PRO A 91 1.98 -1.19 2.48
N ASP A 92 2.94 -1.03 1.57
CA ASP A 92 2.67 -0.51 0.23
C ASP A 92 1.77 -1.46 -0.59
N ALA A 93 1.96 -2.78 -0.44
CA ALA A 93 1.08 -3.80 -1.00
C ALA A 93 -0.36 -3.68 -0.46
N ILE A 94 -0.54 -3.35 0.82
CA ILE A 94 -1.86 -3.09 1.39
C ILE A 94 -2.50 -1.86 0.73
N ALA A 95 -1.74 -0.76 0.59
CA ALA A 95 -2.22 0.44 -0.10
C ALA A 95 -2.65 0.13 -1.53
N TYR A 96 -1.79 -0.55 -2.30
CA TYR A 96 -2.11 -1.02 -3.65
C TYR A 96 -3.39 -1.86 -3.68
N GLY A 97 -3.54 -2.82 -2.76
CA GLY A 97 -4.74 -3.66 -2.69
C GLY A 97 -6.02 -2.87 -2.47
N LEU A 98 -6.00 -1.90 -1.56
CA LEU A 98 -7.15 -1.03 -1.30
C LEU A 98 -7.47 -0.13 -2.51
N LEU A 99 -6.45 0.39 -3.17
CA LEU A 99 -6.59 1.18 -4.39
C LEU A 99 -7.23 0.39 -5.52
N SER A 100 -6.72 -0.81 -5.78
CA SER A 100 -7.20 -1.70 -6.85
C SER A 100 -8.62 -2.21 -6.61
N MET A 101 -9.09 -2.20 -5.36
CA MET A 101 -10.49 -2.50 -5.02
C MET A 101 -11.44 -1.30 -5.20
N GLY A 102 -10.92 -0.11 -5.52
CA GLY A 102 -11.72 1.09 -5.80
C GLY A 102 -11.99 1.98 -4.59
N TYR A 103 -11.22 1.88 -3.51
CA TYR A 103 -11.41 2.72 -2.31
C TYR A 103 -10.80 4.13 -2.41
N LEU A 104 -10.61 4.65 -3.62
CA LEU A 104 -10.15 6.02 -3.89
C LEU A 104 -11.15 6.73 -4.81
N ASP A 105 -11.66 7.89 -4.37
CA ASP A 105 -12.55 8.71 -5.17
C ASP A 105 -11.79 9.46 -6.28
N MET A 106 -12.46 9.73 -7.41
CA MET A 106 -11.86 10.40 -8.58
C MET A 106 -11.32 11.81 -8.25
N GLU A 107 -11.96 12.53 -7.34
CA GLU A 107 -11.51 13.85 -6.89
C GLU A 107 -10.22 13.77 -6.05
N GLU A 108 -10.13 12.78 -5.16
CA GLU A 108 -8.93 12.56 -4.34
C GLU A 108 -7.79 11.93 -5.16
N LYS A 109 -8.11 11.18 -6.23
CA LYS A 109 -7.11 10.67 -7.19
C LYS A 109 -6.35 11.82 -7.88
N GLY A 110 -7.05 12.86 -8.33
CA GLY A 110 -6.43 14.05 -8.91
C GLY A 110 -5.59 14.86 -7.91
N MET A 111 -5.97 14.86 -6.63
CA MET A 111 -5.20 15.47 -5.55
C MET A 111 -3.94 14.66 -5.17
N MET A 112 -3.96 13.34 -5.31
CA MET A 112 -2.80 12.48 -5.08
C MET A 112 -1.85 12.45 -6.28
N GLU A 113 -2.36 12.49 -7.51
CA GLU A 113 -1.57 12.60 -8.74
C GLU A 113 -0.87 13.97 -8.86
N SER A 114 -1.45 15.04 -8.33
CA SER A 114 -0.81 16.36 -8.26
C SER A 114 0.32 16.48 -7.24
N LEU A 115 0.45 15.50 -6.33
CA LEU A 115 1.61 15.31 -5.45
C LEU A 115 2.68 14.35 -6.07
N SER A 116 2.64 14.19 -7.39
CA SER A 116 3.29 13.19 -8.25
C SER A 116 4.57 12.48 -7.78
N ASP A 117 4.62 11.18 -8.10
CA ASP A 117 5.74 10.20 -8.08
C ASP A 117 7.10 10.67 -8.62
N THR A 118 7.20 11.86 -9.21
CA THR A 118 8.49 12.44 -9.65
C THR A 118 9.34 12.97 -8.52
N ASP A 119 8.77 13.16 -7.33
CA ASP A 119 9.51 13.69 -6.18
C ASP A 119 9.97 12.61 -5.21
N MET A 120 9.55 11.35 -5.35
CA MET A 120 9.89 10.26 -4.42
C MET A 120 10.58 9.10 -5.15
N CYS A 121 11.69 8.63 -4.59
CA CYS A 121 12.50 7.60 -5.20
C CYS A 121 11.77 6.25 -5.20
N PRO A 122 11.64 5.56 -6.35
CA PRO A 122 10.95 4.27 -6.45
C PRO A 122 11.78 3.11 -5.88
N VAL A 123 12.93 3.37 -5.25
CA VAL A 123 13.78 2.36 -4.62
C VAL A 123 13.75 2.50 -3.10
N CYS A 124 13.83 3.72 -2.58
CA CYS A 124 13.95 3.96 -1.14
C CYS A 124 12.94 4.97 -0.57
N GLY A 125 12.06 5.54 -1.40
CA GLY A 125 11.06 6.53 -0.98
C GLY A 125 11.62 7.90 -0.60
N ALA A 126 12.93 8.14 -0.74
CA ALA A 126 13.53 9.45 -0.46
C ALA A 126 13.23 10.47 -1.56
N SER A 127 13.24 11.76 -1.22
CA SER A 127 12.97 12.78 -2.22
C SER A 127 14.00 12.78 -3.36
N MET A 128 13.54 12.86 -4.61
CA MET A 128 14.39 12.88 -5.79
C MET A 128 14.80 14.32 -6.16
N ALA A 129 15.99 14.45 -6.76
CA ALA A 129 16.53 15.72 -7.23
C ALA A 129 16.79 15.66 -8.75
N ARG A 130 16.42 16.70 -9.48
CA ARG A 130 16.79 16.85 -10.89
C ARG A 130 18.22 17.36 -11.00
N GLN A 131 19.08 16.59 -11.66
CA GLN A 131 20.47 16.95 -11.94
C GLN A 131 20.85 16.47 -13.33
N GLU A 132 21.47 17.34 -14.12
CA GLU A 132 22.03 17.00 -15.45
C GLU A 132 20.99 16.41 -16.43
N GLY A 133 19.73 16.86 -16.34
CA GLY A 133 18.65 16.33 -17.19
C GLY A 133 18.06 15.00 -16.72
N CYS A 134 18.62 14.39 -15.67
CA CYS A 134 18.12 13.15 -15.07
C CYS A 134 17.48 13.44 -13.69
N ILE A 135 16.60 12.54 -13.25
CA ILE A 135 16.08 12.51 -11.89
C ILE A 135 16.94 11.53 -11.10
N LYS A 136 17.61 12.00 -10.04
CA LYS A 136 18.54 11.21 -9.20
C LYS A 136 18.04 11.17 -7.75
N CYS A 137 18.19 10.02 -7.09
CA CYS A 137 17.96 9.87 -5.66
C CYS A 137 19.28 10.01 -4.89
N PRO A 138 19.43 11.02 -4.01
CA PRO A 138 20.65 11.20 -3.22
C PRO A 138 20.83 10.13 -2.14
N ALA A 139 19.76 9.44 -1.74
CA ALA A 139 19.81 8.45 -0.65
C ALA A 139 20.28 7.07 -1.10
N CYS A 140 19.94 6.62 -2.32
CA CYS A 140 20.25 5.27 -2.78
C CYS A 140 20.90 5.21 -4.18
N GLY A 141 21.13 6.34 -4.84
CA GLY A 141 21.80 6.40 -6.14
C GLY A 141 20.94 6.00 -7.34
N PHE A 142 19.64 5.76 -7.17
CA PHE A 142 18.71 5.54 -8.29
C PHE A 142 18.73 6.74 -9.24
N SER A 143 18.72 6.50 -10.56
CA SER A 143 18.62 7.58 -11.55
C SER A 143 17.77 7.18 -12.75
N ARG A 144 17.03 8.16 -13.31
CA ARG A 144 16.23 8.02 -14.53
C ARG A 144 16.42 9.25 -15.42
N CYS A 145 16.90 9.01 -16.63
CA CYS A 145 16.97 9.93 -17.76
C CYS A 145 16.09 9.32 -18.86
#